data_AF-A0A2R6DL62-F1
#
_entry.id   AF-A0A2R6DL62-F1
#
_cell.length_a   1.000
_cell.length_b   1.000
_cell.length_c   1.000
_cell.angle_alpha   90.00
_cell.angle_beta   90.00
_cell.angle_gamma   90.00
#
_symmetry.space_group_name_H-M   'P 1'
#
loop_
_entity.id
_entity.type
_entity.pdbx_description
1 polymer ?
#
loop_
_entity_poly.entity_id
_entity_poly.type
_entity_poly.pdbx_seq_one_letter_code
_entity_poly.pdbx_strand_id
1 'polypeptide(L)' 'MTTDTTRTLAECEGCGFPYVVRRTNEGSSYPVGVNECSQCGGTTFTTVDGDALGTGVSPRSGES' A
#
# COMPACT_ATOMS: atom_id res chain seq x y z
N MET A 1 15.93 9.52 -17.23
CA MET A 1 14.86 9.88 -16.27
C MET A 1 14.58 8.64 -15.46
N THR A 2 15.06 8.57 -14.22
CA THR A 2 14.82 7.41 -13.36
C THR A 2 13.41 7.59 -12.80
N THR A 3 12.45 6.81 -13.27
CA THR A 3 11.07 6.86 -12.76
C THR A 3 11.10 6.34 -11.32
N ASP A 4 11.23 7.26 -10.37
CA ASP A 4 11.20 6.93 -8.95
C ASP A 4 9.84 6.29 -8.65
N THR A 5 9.87 5.02 -8.28
CA THR A 5 8.69 4.18 -8.09
C THR A 5 8.91 3.36 -6.82
N THR A 6 8.05 3.55 -5.83
CA THR A 6 8.15 2.85 -4.54
C THR A 6 7.31 1.58 -4.58
N ARG A 7 7.78 0.51 -3.95
CA ARG A 7 6.98 -0.72 -3.76
C ARG A 7 6.21 -0.60 -2.45
N THR A 8 4.91 -0.87 -2.49
CA THR A 8 4.03 -0.89 -1.31
C THR A 8 3.18 -2.16 -1.31
N LEU A 9 2.59 -2.46 -0.16
CA LEU A 9 1.58 -3.52 -0.03
C LEU A 9 0.21 -2.98 -0.43
N ALA A 10 -0.59 -3.85 -1.02
CA ALA A 10 -2.00 -3.64 -1.30
C ALA A 10 -2.78 -4.89 -0.92
N GLU A 11 -4.09 -4.73 -0.75
CA GLU A 11 -5.01 -5.81 -0.43
C GLU A 11 -6.07 -5.92 -1.53
N CYS A 12 -6.37 -7.14 -1.97
CA CYS A 12 -7.47 -7.39 -2.91
C CYS A 12 -8.82 -7.12 -2.24
N GLU A 13 -9.63 -6.23 -2.81
CA GLU A 13 -10.96 -5.91 -2.26
C GLU A 13 -11.94 -7.08 -2.30
N GLY A 14 -11.71 -8.07 -3.17
CA GLY A 14 -12.59 -9.23 -3.31
C GLY A 14 -12.37 -10.35 -2.29
N CYS A 15 -11.16 -10.49 -1.75
CA CYS A 15 -10.83 -11.62 -0.86
C CYS A 15 -9.88 -11.28 0.30
N GLY A 16 -9.41 -10.04 0.40
CA GLY A 16 -8.46 -9.62 1.43
C GLY A 16 -7.04 -10.14 1.22
N PHE A 17 -6.72 -10.75 0.07
CA PHE A 17 -5.37 -11.29 -0.13
C PHE A 17 -4.35 -10.17 -0.35
N PRO A 18 -3.24 -10.14 0.41
CA PRO A 18 -2.22 -9.11 0.28
C PRO A 18 -1.29 -9.37 -0.91
N TYR A 19 -0.92 -8.32 -1.64
CA TYR A 19 0.04 -8.38 -2.73
C TYR A 19 0.82 -7.08 -2.94
N VAL A 20 1.92 -7.17 -3.69
CA VAL A 20 2.83 -6.04 -3.89
C VAL A 20 2.41 -5.23 -5.10
N VAL A 21 2.34 -3.90 -4.93
CA VAL A 21 2.08 -2.93 -5.99
C VAL A 21 3.20 -1.89 -6.04
N ARG A 22 3.37 -1.26 -7.19
CA ARG A 22 4.25 -0.11 -7.42
C ARG A 22 3.43 1.15 -7.37
N ARG A 23 3.86 2.12 -6.56
CA ARG A 23 3.29 3.46 -6.51
C ARG A 23 4.20 4.44 -7.26
N THR A 24 3.64 5.19 -8.19
CA THR A 24 4.34 6.29 -8.86
C THR A 24 4.27 7.56 -8.02
N ASN A 25 5.18 8.50 -8.26
CA ASN A 25 5.15 9.82 -7.61
C ASN A 25 3.87 10.64 -7.93
N GLU A 26 3.16 10.28 -8.99
CA GLU A 26 1.84 10.85 -9.35
C GLU A 26 0.68 10.22 -8.54
N GLY A 27 0.98 9.29 -7.64
CA GLY A 27 -0.01 8.63 -6.78
C GLY A 27 -0.72 7.44 -7.45
N SER A 28 -0.40 7.11 -8.70
CA SER A 28 -0.94 5.93 -9.38
C SER A 28 -0.30 4.65 -8.86
N SER A 29 -1.10 3.60 -8.75
CA SER A 29 -0.66 2.29 -8.23
C SER A 29 -0.87 1.19 -9.27
N TYR A 30 0.14 0.35 -9.48
CA TYR A 30 0.13 -0.73 -10.46
C TYR A 30 0.60 -2.04 -9.85
N PRO A 31 -0.07 -3.16 -10.09
CA PRO A 31 0.36 -4.44 -9.55
C PRO A 31 1.68 -4.90 -10.16
N VAL A 32 2.52 -5.58 -9.36
CA VAL A 32 3.83 -6.06 -9.81
C VAL A 32 3.77 -7.53 -10.13
N GLY A 33 3.96 -7.88 -11.41
CA GLY A 33 4.11 -9.28 -11.85
C GLY A 33 2.80 -10.07 -11.94
N VAL A 34 1.68 -9.50 -11.55
CA VAL A 34 0.33 -10.07 -11.68
C VAL A 34 -0.64 -8.96 -12.11
N ASN A 35 -1.66 -9.28 -12.91
CA ASN A 35 -2.74 -8.34 -13.27
C ASN A 35 -4.03 -8.58 -12.48
N GLU A 36 -4.11 -9.70 -11.77
CA GLU A 36 -5.26 -10.14 -10.99
C GLU A 36 -4.79 -10.77 -9.69
N CYS A 37 -5.66 -10.76 -8.68
CA CYS A 37 -5.43 -11.43 -7.43
C CYS A 37 -5.37 -12.95 -7.66
N SER A 38 -4.25 -13.58 -7.29
CA SER A 38 -4.02 -15.00 -7.51
C SER A 38 -5.00 -15.93 -6.78
N GLN A 39 -5.74 -15.43 -5.78
CA GLN A 39 -6.68 -16.23 -4.99
C GLN A 39 -8.12 -16.18 -5.51
N CYS A 40 -8.57 -15.04 -6.04
CA CYS A 40 -9.97 -14.85 -6.42
C CYS A 40 -10.18 -14.30 -7.84
N GLY A 41 -9.10 -13.96 -8.57
CA GLY A 41 -9.16 -13.33 -9.89
C GLY A 41 -9.61 -11.87 -9.89
N GLY A 42 -9.77 -11.26 -8.70
CA GLY A 42 -10.16 -9.85 -8.58
C GLY A 42 -9.09 -8.90 -9.09
N THR A 43 -9.49 -7.83 -9.79
CA THR A 43 -8.57 -6.83 -10.36
C THR A 43 -8.50 -5.54 -9.55
N THR A 44 -9.39 -5.38 -8.57
CA THR A 44 -9.47 -4.23 -7.67
C THR A 44 -8.67 -4.44 -6.39
N PHE A 45 -8.08 -3.36 -5.90
CA PHE A 45 -7.26 -3.34 -4.69
C PHE A 45 -7.18 -1.99 -4.04
N THR A 46 -6.86 -2.03 -2.75
CA THR A 46 -6.57 -0.86 -1.93
C THR A 46 -5.14 -0.94 -1.43
N THR A 47 -4.36 0.13 -1.58
CA THR A 47 -3.01 0.20 -1.01
C THR A 47 -3.08 0.23 0.51
N VAL A 48 -2.28 -0.62 1.15
CA VAL A 48 -2.06 -0.56 2.59
C VAL A 48 -0.95 0.45 2.80
N ASP A 49 -1.31 1.72 2.87
CA ASP A 49 -0.35 2.79 3.14
C ASP A 49 0.30 2.57 4.51
N GLY A 50 1.62 2.33 4.52
CA GLY A 50 2.44 2.39 5.74
C GLY A 50 2.54 3.80 6.33
N ASP A 51 1.92 4.79 5.70
CA ASP A 51 1.85 6.19 6.13
C ASP A 51 0.83 6.44 7.25
N ALA A 52 0.10 5.40 7.70
CA ALA A 52 -0.62 5.44 8.97
C ALA A 52 0.32 5.52 10.20
N LEU A 53 1.63 5.68 9.99
CA LEU A 53 2.57 6.24 10.97
C LEU A 53 2.73 7.76 10.79
N GLY A 54 1.66 8.47 10.43
CA GLY A 54 1.54 9.88 10.74
C GLY A 54 1.65 10.07 12.25
N THR A 55 2.86 10.34 12.75
CA THR A 55 3.16 11.15 13.95
C THR A 55 2.09 11.18 15.04
N GLY A 56 1.63 10.00 15.48
CA GLY A 56 0.64 9.83 16.54
C GLY A 56 1.25 9.55 17.91
N VAL A 57 2.57 9.72 18.06
CA VAL A 57 3.18 9.84 19.38
C VAL A 57 3.11 11.31 19.79
N SER A 58 1.97 11.73 20.36
CA SER A 58 2.05 12.79 21.37
C SER A 58 3.05 12.29 22.41
N PRO A 59 4.21 12.96 22.66
CA PRO A 59 5.00 12.62 23.82
C PRO A 59 4.05 12.71 25.02
N ARG A 60 4.04 11.65 25.81
CA ARG A 60 3.16 11.54 26.97
C ARG A 60 3.54 12.69 27.88
N SER A 61 2.71 13.73 27.96
CA SER A 61 2.76 14.72 29.03
C SER A 61 2.50 13.94 30.31
N GLY A 62 3.57 13.57 31.00
CA GLY A 62 3.53 12.62 32.10
C GLY A 62 4.88 12.49 32.78
N GLU A 63 5.50 13.60 33.14
CA GLU A 63 6.49 13.64 34.21
C GLU A 63 6.05 14.66 35.26
N SER A 64 5.56 14.09 36.36
CA SER A 64 5.53 14.52 37.77
C SER A 64 5.36 15.99 38.14
#